data_AF-A0A7C3LRU0-F1
#
_entry.id   AF-A0A7C3LRU0-F1
#
_cell.length_a   1.000
_cell.length_b   1.000
_cell.length_c   1.000
_cell.angle_alpha   90.00
_cell.angle_beta   90.00
_cell.angle_gamma   90.00
#
_symmetry.space_group_name_H-M   'P 1'
#
loop_
_entity.id
_entity.type
_entity.pdbx_description
1 polymer ?
#
loop_
_entity_poly.entity_id
_entity_poly.type
_entity_poly.pdbx_seq_one_letter_code
_entity_poly.pdbx_strand_id
1 'polypeptide(L)'
;DVIVVPSLQETLSYAIMESLSCGTPVVAFDVGGNSDMIEHLHNGYLAKPLDTDDLKNGIEWVLNTPNYNELCKNASEKVLRQQFSVNL
;
A
#
# COMPACT_ATOMS: atom_id res chain seq x y z
N ASP A 1 2.36 -12.64 0.86
CA ASP A 1 2.40 -11.86 2.11
C ASP A 1 1.69 -10.54 1.90
N VAL A 2 1.26 -9.89 2.98
CA VAL A 2 0.62 -8.58 2.91
C VAL A 2 0.79 -7.88 4.25
N ILE A 3 1.07 -6.57 4.23
CA ILE A 3 1.02 -5.73 5.42
C ILE A 3 -0.33 -5.01 5.44
N VAL A 4 -0.97 -4.98 6.60
CA VAL A 4 -2.25 -4.31 6.80
C VAL A 4 -2.04 -3.12 7.74
N VAL A 5 -2.44 -1.93 7.32
CA VAL A 5 -2.35 -0.69 8.09
C VAL A 5 -3.77 -0.12 8.27
N PRO A 6 -4.54 -0.62 9.26
CA PRO A 6 -5.92 -0.20 9.49
C PRO A 6 -6.03 1.05 10.37
N SER A 7 -5.01 1.91 10.36
CA SER A 7 -4.97 3.16 11.13
C SER A 7 -6.09 4.10 10.69
N LEU A 8 -6.73 4.77 11.66
CA LEU A 8 -7.77 5.78 11.39
C LEU A 8 -7.20 7.18 11.14
N GLN A 9 -5.91 7.36 11.43
CA GLN A 9 -5.17 8.59 11.20
C GLN A 9 -3.73 8.23 10.87
N GLU A 10 -3.20 8.84 9.81
CA GLU A 10 -1.80 8.69 9.40
C GLU A 10 -1.27 10.01 8.87
N THR A 11 0.02 10.30 9.08
CA THR A 11 0.64 11.58 8.72
C THR A 11 1.74 11.42 7.69
N LEU A 12 2.62 10.42 7.85
CA LEU A 12 3.84 10.30 7.05
C LEU A 12 4.03 8.91 6.42
N SER A 13 3.10 7.98 6.66
CA SER A 13 3.01 6.68 6.00
C SER A 13 4.29 5.84 6.09
N TYR A 14 5.08 6.00 7.16
CA TYR A 14 6.40 5.34 7.27
C TYR A 14 6.32 3.82 7.21
N ALA A 15 5.37 3.22 7.93
CA ALA A 15 5.15 1.77 7.90
C ALA A 15 4.79 1.27 6.48
N ILE A 16 4.06 2.08 5.70
CA ILE A 16 3.74 1.79 4.31
C ILE A 16 5.02 1.85 3.48
N MET A 17 5.82 2.92 3.62
CA MET A 17 7.09 3.08 2.90
C MET A 17 8.06 1.94 3.18
N GLU A 18 8.23 1.52 4.44
CA GLU A 18 9.08 0.39 4.83
C GLU A 18 8.60 -0.92 4.17
N SER A 19 7.30 -1.21 4.24
CA SER A 19 6.71 -2.40 3.60
C SER A 19 6.94 -2.39 2.08
N LEU A 20 6.66 -1.26 1.43
CA LEU A 20 6.84 -1.13 -0.02
C LEU A 20 8.33 -1.23 -0.41
N SER A 21 9.26 -0.75 0.43
CA SER A 21 10.71 -0.86 0.22
C SER A 21 11.18 -2.32 0.23
N CYS A 22 10.52 -3.17 1.02
CA CYS A 22 10.75 -4.62 1.03
C CYS A 22 10.02 -5.35 -0.12
N GLY A 23 9.30 -4.62 -0.99
CA GLY A 23 8.49 -5.22 -2.05
C GLY A 23 7.24 -5.91 -1.53
N THR A 24 6.74 -5.56 -0.34
CA THR A 24 5.53 -6.16 0.21
C THR A 24 4.34 -5.21 0.00
N PRO A 25 3.31 -5.63 -0.78
CA PRO A 25 2.10 -4.82 -0.98
C PRO A 25 1.38 -4.51 0.33
N VAL A 26 0.73 -3.35 0.37
CA VAL A 26 0.06 -2.84 1.57
C VAL A 26 -1.44 -2.70 1.34
N VAL A 27 -2.24 -3.10 2.33
CA VAL A 27 -3.67 -2.79 2.41
C VAL A 27 -3.86 -1.79 3.56
N ALA A 28 -4.47 -0.64 3.29
CA ALA A 28 -4.67 0.40 4.28
C ALA A 28 -6.00 1.13 4.06
N PHE A 29 -6.50 1.82 5.09
CA PHE A 29 -7.59 2.77 4.87
C PHE A 29 -7.09 4.00 4.08
N ASP A 30 -7.95 4.56 3.25
CA ASP A 30 -7.69 5.79 2.51
C ASP A 30 -7.82 7.02 3.42
N VAL A 31 -6.84 7.18 4.29
CA VAL A 31 -6.72 8.29 5.26
C VAL A 31 -5.32 8.88 5.21
N GLY A 32 -5.20 10.16 5.59
CA GLY A 32 -3.91 10.83 5.66
C GLY A 32 -3.17 10.85 4.33
N GLY A 33 -1.86 10.63 4.37
CA GLY A 33 -0.99 10.52 3.19
C GLY A 33 -0.82 9.08 2.67
N ASN A 34 -1.74 8.16 2.96
CA ASN A 34 -1.60 6.77 2.51
C ASN A 34 -1.62 6.64 0.99
N SER A 35 -2.44 7.46 0.31
CA SER A 35 -2.56 7.50 -1.15
C SER A 35 -1.35 8.11 -1.86
N ASP A 36 -0.46 8.81 -1.14
CA ASP A 36 0.82 9.27 -1.70
C ASP A 36 1.78 8.09 -1.98
N MET A 37 1.61 7.00 -1.23
CA MET A 37 2.44 5.79 -1.32
C MET A 37 1.70 4.59 -1.93
N ILE A 38 0.40 4.45 -1.72
CA ILE A 38 -0.40 3.34 -2.25
C ILE A 38 -1.14 3.78 -3.50
N GLU A 39 -0.85 3.12 -4.61
CA GLU A 39 -1.63 3.17 -5.84
C GLU A 39 -2.58 1.98 -5.82
N HIS A 40 -3.86 2.27 -5.57
CA HIS A 40 -4.92 1.28 -5.41
C HIS A 40 -4.96 0.31 -6.61
N LEU A 41 -4.97 -0.99 -6.31
CA LEU A 41 -4.91 -2.12 -7.25
C LEU A 41 -3.63 -2.22 -8.10
N HIS A 42 -2.60 -1.43 -7.80
CA HIS A 42 -1.33 -1.45 -8.53
C HIS A 42 -0.16 -1.95 -7.69
N ASN A 43 0.02 -1.39 -6.49
CA ASN A 43 1.07 -1.79 -5.54
C ASN A 43 0.51 -2.12 -4.14
N GLY A 44 -0.81 -2.03 -3.98
CA GLY A 44 -1.52 -2.20 -2.73
C GLY A 44 -3.01 -1.89 -2.91
N TYR A 45 -3.73 -1.80 -1.80
CA TYR A 45 -5.16 -1.57 -1.78
C TYR A 45 -5.53 -0.49 -0.76
N LEU A 46 -6.13 0.60 -1.24
CA LEU A 46 -6.79 1.60 -0.42
C LEU A 46 -8.26 1.21 -0.18
N ALA A 47 -8.59 0.87 1.06
CA ALA A 47 -9.95 0.59 1.51
C ALA A 47 -10.63 1.84 2.06
N LYS A 48 -11.96 1.90 2.00
CA LYS A 48 -12.73 3.00 2.59
C LYS A 48 -12.53 3.07 4.11
N PRO A 49 -12.33 4.27 4.68
CA PRO A 49 -12.17 4.42 6.12
C PRO A 49 -13.35 3.84 6.91
N LEU A 50 -13.04 3.07 7.97
CA LEU A 50 -14.00 2.37 8.83
C LEU A 50 -14.84 1.27 8.16
N ASP A 51 -14.56 0.95 6.89
CA ASP A 51 -15.20 -0.14 6.17
C ASP A 51 -14.35 -1.41 6.31
N THR A 52 -14.69 -2.23 7.30
CA THR A 52 -13.96 -3.48 7.56
C THR A 52 -14.15 -4.52 6.46
N ASP A 53 -15.27 -4.48 5.75
CA ASP A 53 -15.53 -5.39 4.64
C ASP A 53 -14.67 -5.03 3.44
N ASP A 54 -14.50 -3.74 3.15
CA ASP A 54 -13.59 -3.27 2.10
C ASP A 54 -12.12 -3.55 2.45
N LEU A 55 -11.73 -3.39 3.71
CA LEU A 55 -10.39 -3.77 4.17
C LEU A 55 -10.14 -5.28 3.98
N LYS A 56 -11.11 -6.13 4.34
CA LYS A 56 -11.06 -7.58 4.12
C LYS A 56 -10.95 -7.91 2.64
N ASN A 57 -11.72 -7.25 1.78
CA ASN A 57 -11.65 -7.43 0.33
C ASN A 57 -10.25 -7.08 -0.21
N GLY A 58 -9.62 -6.02 0.29
CA GLY A 58 -8.25 -5.66 -0.06
C GLY A 58 -7.23 -6.73 0.32
N ILE A 59 -7.36 -7.31 1.52
CA ILE A 59 -6.50 -8.42 1.97
C ILE A 59 -6.69 -9.64 1.06
N GLU A 60 -7.93 -10.04 0.79
CA GLU A 60 -8.24 -11.16 -0.09
C GLU A 60 -7.72 -10.92 -1.52
N TRP A 61 -7.80 -9.69 -2.02
CA TRP A 61 -7.29 -9.32 -3.34
C TRP A 61 -5.77 -9.50 -3.43
N VAL A 62 -5.00 -9.02 -2.46
CA VAL A 62 -3.53 -9.19 -2.45
C VAL A 62 -3.16 -10.66 -2.35
N LEU A 63 -3.82 -11.43 -1.48
CA LEU A 63 -3.45 -12.82 -1.21
C LEU A 63 -3.84 -13.78 -2.33
N ASN A 64 -4.89 -13.48 -3.10
CA ASN A 64 -5.41 -14.38 -4.14
C ASN A 64 -5.09 -13.93 -5.57
N THR A 65 -4.38 -12.82 -5.76
CA THR A 65 -4.03 -12.35 -7.10
C THR A 65 -3.04 -13.31 -7.79
N PRO A 66 -3.25 -13.67 -9.08
CA PRO A 66 -2.29 -14.45 -9.84
C PRO A 66 -0.99 -13.68 -10.13
N ASN A 67 -1.01 -12.34 -9.99
CA ASN A 67 0.08 -11.44 -10.34
C ASN A 67 0.78 -10.86 -9.10
N TYR A 68 0.85 -11.62 -8.00
CA TYR A 68 1.45 -11.15 -6.74
C TYR A 68 2.87 -10.58 -6.93
N ASN A 69 3.71 -11.25 -7.74
CA ASN A 69 5.07 -10.77 -8.02
C ASN A 69 5.11 -9.40 -8.70
N GLU A 70 4.10 -9.07 -9.51
CA GLU A 70 3.97 -7.76 -10.13
C GLU A 70 3.62 -6.69 -9.09
N LEU A 71 2.72 -6.99 -8.15
CA LEU A 71 2.43 -6.10 -7.03
C LEU A 71 3.68 -5.80 -6.20
N CYS A 72 4.49 -6.82 -5.91
CA CYS A 72 5.75 -6.67 -5.18
C CYS A 72 6.75 -5.77 -5.92
N LYS A 73 6.86 -5.95 -7.24
CA LYS A 73 7.71 -5.11 -8.09
C LYS A 73 7.22 -3.65 -8.04
N ASN A 74 5.93 -3.43 -8.26
CA ASN A 74 5.32 -2.09 -8.24
C ASN A 74 5.47 -1.41 -6.88
N ALA A 75 5.42 -2.16 -5.79
CA ALA A 75 5.66 -1.67 -4.43
C ALA A 75 7.07 -1.07 -4.29
N SER A 76 8.11 -1.83 -4.65
CA SER A 76 9.48 -1.33 -4.60
C SER A 76 9.75 -0.18 -5.57
N GLU A 77 9.18 -0.21 -6.78
CA GLU A 77 9.33 0.86 -7.77
C GLU A 77 8.72 2.19 -7.29
N LYS A 78 7.59 2.15 -6.58
CA LYS A 78 6.96 3.35 -6.03
C LYS A 78 7.88 4.10 -5.09
N VAL A 79 8.55 3.39 -4.20
CA VAL A 79 9.50 3.99 -3.24
C VAL A 79 10.66 4.64 -3.97
N LEU A 80 11.23 3.95 -4.96
CA LEU A 80 12.32 4.50 -5.77
C LEU A 80 11.90 5.81 -6.45
N ARG A 81 10.72 5.83 -7.10
CA ARG A 81 10.21 7.03 -7.77
C ARG A 81 10.03 8.21 -6.80
N GLN A 82 9.49 7.97 -5.62
CA GLN A 82 9.34 9.00 -4.58
C GLN A 82 10.70 9.54 -4.09
N GLN A 83 11.69 8.67 -3.84
CA GLN A 83 13.03 9.11 -3.40
C GLN A 83 13.74 10.00 -4.43
N PHE A 84 13.53 9.78 -5.74
CA PHE A 84 14.10 10.64 -6.77
C PHE A 84 13.37 11.99 -6.90
N SER A 85 12.10 12.08 -6.50
CA SER A 85 11.33 13.34 -6.54
C SER A 85 11.65 14.30 -5.39
N VAL A 86 12.17 13.81 -4.26
CA VAL A 86 12.54 14.65 -3.09
C VAL A 86 13.97 15.22 -3.19
N ASN A 87 14.77 14.73 -4.14
CA ASN A 87 16.17 15.14 -4.35
C ASN A 87 16.38 16.10 -5.54
N LEU A 88 15.31 16.73 -6.04
CA LEU A 88 15.31 17.77 -7.07
C LEU A 88 14.61 19.03 -6.53
#